data_AF-A0A4U9TIG5-F1
#
_entry.id   AF-A0A4U9TIG5-F1
#
_cell.length_a   1.000
_cell.length_b   1.000
_cell.length_c   1.000
_cell.angle_alpha   90.00
_cell.angle_beta   90.00
_cell.angle_gamma   90.00
#
_symmetry.space_group_name_H-M   'P 1'
#
loop_
_entity.id
_entity.type
_entity.pdbx_description
1 polymer ?
#
loop_
_entity_poly.entity_id
_entity_poly.type
_entity_poly.pdbx_seq_one_letter_code
_entity_poly.pdbx_strand_id
1 'polypeptide(L)'
;MEETAFFLDLTVNSKQPVVMVGSMRPATAISADGPMNLLEAVTLATAKQAENRGTLVVLNDRIGSAFYTSKTNSTTLDTFKATEPGYLGLFCQRATQILLHRRPADR
;
A
#
# COMPACT_ATOMS: atom_id res chain seq x y z
N MET A 1 -9.08 -0.08 -7.52
CA MET A 1 -7.95 -0.64 -6.76
C MET A 1 -8.43 -1.13 -5.39
N GLU A 2 -9.09 -0.28 -4.60
CA GLU A 2 -9.60 -0.66 -3.26
C GLU A 2 -10.46 -1.93 -3.27
N GLU A 3 -11.42 -2.05 -4.17
CA GLU A 3 -12.30 -3.23 -4.28
C GLU A 3 -11.51 -4.52 -4.57
N THR A 4 -10.56 -4.47 -5.51
CA THR A 4 -9.71 -5.61 -5.85
C THR A 4 -8.76 -5.96 -4.70
N ALA A 5 -8.22 -4.94 -4.01
CA ALA A 5 -7.34 -5.16 -2.86
C ALA A 5 -8.11 -5.82 -1.72
N PHE A 6 -9.34 -5.36 -1.46
CA PHE A 6 -10.26 -5.94 -0.48
C PHE A 6 -10.61 -7.40 -0.82
N PHE A 7 -10.92 -7.67 -2.09
CA PHE A 7 -11.18 -9.04 -2.56
C PHE A 7 -9.98 -9.96 -2.33
N LEU A 8 -8.77 -9.51 -2.68
CA LEU A 8 -7.54 -10.27 -2.43
C LEU A 8 -7.28 -10.47 -0.94
N ASP A 9 -7.55 -9.46 -0.11
CA ASP A 9 -7.42 -9.57 1.34
C ASP A 9 -8.31 -10.67 1.92
N LEU A 10 -9.52 -10.86 1.37
CA LEU A 10 -10.45 -11.89 1.82
C LEU A 10 -10.17 -13.28 1.25
N THR A 11 -9.57 -13.37 0.05
CA THR A 11 -9.48 -14.63 -0.70
C THR A 11 -8.09 -15.25 -0.71
N VAL A 12 -7.03 -14.45 -0.55
CA VAL A 12 -5.66 -14.95 -0.55
C VAL A 12 -5.28 -15.47 0.84
N ASN A 13 -5.16 -16.78 0.97
CA ASN A 13 -4.66 -17.44 2.18
C ASN A 13 -3.15 -17.74 2.04
N SER A 14 -2.34 -16.69 2.09
CA SER A 14 -0.87 -16.79 2.04
C SER A 14 -0.24 -15.97 3.17
N LYS A 15 0.86 -16.49 3.71
CA LYS A 15 1.70 -15.74 4.66
C LYS A 15 2.59 -14.73 3.96
N GLN A 16 2.85 -14.94 2.66
CA GLN A 16 3.64 -14.02 1.84
C GLN A 16 2.85 -12.72 1.62
N PRO A 17 3.53 -11.56 1.61
CA PRO A 17 2.87 -10.27 1.43
C PRO A 17 2.28 -10.15 0.02
N VAL A 18 1.04 -9.68 -0.05
CA VAL A 18 0.39 -9.26 -1.29
C VAL A 18 0.36 -7.74 -1.30
N VAL A 19 1.02 -7.10 -2.28
CA VAL A 19 1.13 -5.64 -2.37
C VAL A 19 0.49 -5.14 -3.66
N MET A 20 -0.50 -4.27 -3.52
CA MET A 20 -1.17 -3.54 -4.59
C MET A 20 -0.55 -2.16 -4.74
N VAL A 21 -0.26 -1.77 -5.97
CA VAL A 21 0.38 -0.51 -6.32
C VAL A 21 -0.24 0.06 -7.59
N GLY A 22 -0.15 1.37 -7.76
CA GLY A 22 -0.55 2.03 -8.99
C GLY A 22 0.09 3.41 -9.15
N SER A 23 -0.47 4.17 -10.07
CA SER A 23 -0.01 5.52 -10.41
C SER A 23 -1.24 6.38 -10.66
N MET A 24 -1.22 7.62 -10.21
CA MET A 24 -2.24 8.61 -10.52
C MET A 24 -1.92 9.37 -11.81
N ARG A 25 -0.64 9.45 -12.21
CA ARG A 25 -0.19 10.01 -13.48
C ARG A 25 0.21 8.92 -14.47
N PRO A 26 0.00 9.11 -15.78
CA PRO A 26 0.50 8.17 -16.78
C PRO A 26 2.04 8.17 -16.82
N ALA A 27 2.63 7.08 -17.30
CA ALA A 27 4.09 6.90 -17.33
C ALA A 27 4.85 7.95 -18.16
N THR A 28 4.17 8.62 -19.11
CA THR A 28 4.73 9.66 -19.97
C THR A 28 4.60 11.08 -19.40
N ALA A 29 3.91 11.24 -18.26
CA ALA A 29 3.74 12.55 -17.65
C ALA A 29 5.04 13.07 -17.03
N ILE A 30 5.17 14.40 -16.99
CA ILE A 30 6.19 15.06 -16.18
C ILE A 30 5.91 14.71 -14.71
N SER A 31 6.95 14.28 -14.01
CA SER A 31 6.88 13.85 -12.60
C SER A 31 5.87 12.72 -12.38
N ALA A 32 5.95 11.65 -13.20
CA ALA A 32 5.19 10.42 -13.01
C ALA A 32 5.51 9.77 -11.65
N ASP A 33 4.47 9.31 -10.95
CA ASP A 33 4.57 8.69 -9.62
C ASP A 33 4.80 7.16 -9.69
N GLY A 34 4.48 6.54 -10.83
CA GLY A 34 4.55 5.10 -11.03
C GLY A 34 5.91 4.46 -10.77
N PRO A 35 7.05 5.01 -11.26
CA PRO A 35 8.36 4.41 -11.03
C PRO A 35 8.74 4.31 -9.54
N MET A 36 8.46 5.37 -8.77
CA MET A 36 8.75 5.38 -7.34
C MET A 36 7.81 4.45 -6.58
N ASN A 37 6.50 4.55 -6.83
CA ASN A 37 5.50 3.67 -6.19
C ASN A 37 5.82 2.17 -6.45
N LEU A 38 6.25 1.81 -7.67
CA LEU A 38 6.62 0.44 -8.01
C LEU A 38 7.86 -0.04 -7.24
N LEU A 39 8.89 0.81 -7.12
CA LEU A 39 10.08 0.51 -6.31
C LEU A 39 9.69 0.24 -4.85
N GLU A 40 8.82 1.09 -4.28
CA GLU A 40 8.32 0.92 -2.92
C GLU A 40 7.53 -0.37 -2.77
N ALA A 41 6.66 -0.70 -3.72
CA ALA A 41 5.86 -1.92 -3.69
C ALA A 41 6.73 -3.18 -3.68
N VAL A 42 7.75 -3.24 -4.54
CA VAL A 42 8.71 -4.36 -4.57
C VAL A 42 9.51 -4.41 -3.27
N THR A 43 9.95 -3.26 -2.77
CA THR A 43 10.67 -3.18 -1.49
C THR A 43 9.81 -3.72 -0.34
N LEU A 44 8.53 -3.35 -0.29
CA LEU A 44 7.59 -3.86 0.71
C LEU A 44 7.35 -5.36 0.58
N ALA A 45 7.17 -5.86 -0.65
CA ALA A 45 6.91 -7.28 -0.91
C ALA A 45 8.09 -8.18 -0.49
N THR A 46 9.31 -7.65 -0.44
CA THR A 46 10.50 -8.39 0.04
C THR A 46 10.75 -8.26 1.54
N ALA A 47 10.03 -7.38 2.23
CA ALA A 47 10.29 -7.09 3.63
C ALA A 47 9.60 -8.11 4.55
N LYS A 48 10.37 -8.75 5.44
CA LYS A 48 9.84 -9.68 6.45
C LYS A 48 8.74 -9.08 7.34
N GLN A 49 8.78 -7.75 7.56
CA GLN A 49 7.79 -7.06 8.37
C GLN A 49 6.38 -7.04 7.73
N ALA A 50 6.30 -7.22 6.41
CA ALA A 50 5.06 -7.24 5.63
C ALA A 50 4.35 -8.61 5.66
N GLU A 51 5.02 -9.67 6.12
CA GLU A 51 4.41 -11.01 6.23
C GLU A 51 3.23 -11.01 7.21
N ASN A 52 2.21 -11.81 6.92
CA ASN A 52 0.99 -11.95 7.73
C ASN A 52 0.27 -10.60 8.03
N ARG A 53 0.30 -9.64 7.10
CA ARG A 53 -0.40 -8.35 7.22
C ARG A 53 -1.64 -8.24 6.33
N GLY A 54 -2.05 -9.33 5.70
CA GLY A 54 -3.08 -9.32 4.66
C GLY A 54 -2.59 -8.66 3.38
N THR A 55 -3.52 -8.16 2.57
CA THR A 55 -3.19 -7.38 1.37
C THR A 55 -2.88 -5.93 1.74
N LEU A 56 -1.78 -5.41 1.20
CA LEU A 56 -1.25 -4.08 1.44
C LEU A 56 -1.45 -3.20 0.20
N VAL A 57 -1.68 -1.91 0.40
CA VAL A 57 -1.73 -0.91 -0.68
C VAL A 57 -0.60 0.08 -0.47
N VAL A 58 0.21 0.33 -1.50
CA VAL A 58 1.32 1.29 -1.46
C VAL A 58 1.17 2.33 -2.56
N LEU A 59 1.02 3.58 -2.15
CA LEU A 59 1.11 4.75 -3.03
C LEU A 59 1.60 5.96 -2.22
N ASN A 60 2.40 6.82 -2.87
CA ASN A 60 2.80 8.11 -2.32
C ASN A 60 3.46 7.97 -0.93
N ASP A 61 4.44 7.06 -0.82
CA ASP A 61 5.23 6.77 0.37
C ASP A 61 4.41 6.23 1.56
N ARG A 62 3.15 5.81 1.35
CA ARG A 62 2.25 5.33 2.41
C ARG A 62 1.85 3.89 2.21
N ILE A 63 1.79 3.14 3.31
CA ILE A 63 1.39 1.74 3.35
C ILE A 63 0.03 1.65 4.05
N GLY A 64 -1.01 1.33 3.29
CA GLY A 64 -2.37 1.14 3.78
C GLY A 64 -2.76 -0.34 3.87
N SER A 65 -3.73 -0.66 4.72
CA SER A 65 -4.42 -1.95 4.68
C SER A 65 -5.43 -1.95 3.54
N ALA A 66 -5.51 -3.03 2.77
CA ALA A 66 -6.53 -3.20 1.74
C ALA A 66 -7.96 -3.08 2.28
N PHE A 67 -8.20 -3.41 3.55
CA PHE A 67 -9.53 -3.33 4.15
C PHE A 67 -10.02 -1.89 4.33
N TYR A 68 -9.09 -0.97 4.62
CA TYR A 68 -9.43 0.38 5.07
C TYR A 68 -9.04 1.49 4.09
N THR A 69 -8.34 1.16 3.02
CA THR A 69 -7.80 2.15 2.09
C THR A 69 -8.77 2.40 0.94
N SER A 70 -9.24 3.63 0.80
CA SER A 70 -10.09 4.08 -0.30
C SER A 70 -9.53 5.31 -1.00
N LYS A 71 -9.88 5.48 -2.27
CA LYS A 71 -9.55 6.64 -3.09
C LYS A 71 -10.45 7.81 -2.70
N THR A 72 -9.85 8.88 -2.20
CA THR A 72 -10.55 10.07 -1.69
C THR A 72 -10.69 11.20 -2.71
N ASN A 73 -9.91 11.16 -3.78
CA ASN A 73 -9.85 12.19 -4.80
C ASN A 73 -9.54 11.61 -6.20
N SER A 74 -10.13 12.16 -7.24
CA SER A 74 -9.96 11.69 -8.61
C SER A 74 -8.58 11.97 -9.23
N THR A 75 -7.86 13.00 -8.78
CA THR A 75 -6.66 13.53 -9.46
C THR A 75 -5.43 13.72 -8.57
N THR A 76 -5.58 13.92 -7.26
CA THR A 76 -4.43 14.15 -6.38
C THR A 76 -3.59 12.89 -6.19
N LEU A 77 -2.26 13.03 -6.09
CA LEU A 77 -1.35 11.91 -5.83
C LEU A 77 -1.62 11.26 -4.46
N ASP A 78 -1.83 12.08 -3.41
CA ASP A 78 -2.20 11.63 -2.07
C ASP A 78 -3.69 11.32 -1.96
N THR A 79 -4.18 10.35 -2.75
CA THR A 79 -5.62 10.03 -2.81
C THR A 79 -6.02 8.78 -2.04
N PHE A 80 -5.14 7.78 -1.95
CA PHE A 80 -5.44 6.55 -1.22
C PHE A 80 -5.22 6.77 0.27
N LYS A 81 -6.32 6.79 1.03
CA LYS A 81 -6.29 7.09 2.46
C LYS A 81 -7.04 6.05 3.27
N ALA A 82 -6.50 5.78 4.45
CA ALA A 82 -7.18 5.04 5.51
C ALA A 82 -7.63 6.04 6.58
N THR A 83 -8.74 6.74 6.32
CA THR A 83 -9.16 7.95 7.07
C THR A 83 -9.35 7.70 8.56
N GLU A 84 -10.08 6.63 8.92
CA GLU A 84 -10.38 6.31 10.33
C GLU A 84 -9.27 5.51 11.03
N PRO A 85 -8.77 4.40 10.46
CA PRO A 85 -7.84 3.53 11.16
C PRO A 85 -6.36 3.91 10.99
N GLY A 86 -6.06 4.83 10.07
CA GLY A 86 -4.71 5.28 9.76
C GLY A 86 -3.93 4.33 8.84
N TYR A 87 -2.76 4.79 8.40
CA TYR A 87 -1.83 3.99 7.61
C TYR A 87 -1.15 2.95 8.51
N LEU A 88 -0.84 1.81 7.92
CA LEU A 88 -0.03 0.81 8.58
C LEU A 88 1.40 1.33 8.75
N GLY A 89 1.98 1.93 7.71
CA GLY A 89 3.36 2.44 7.76
C GLY A 89 3.65 3.47 6.67
N LEU A 90 4.90 3.92 6.61
CA LEU A 90 5.39 4.96 5.71
C LEU A 90 6.77 4.56 5.18
N PHE A 91 7.13 5.02 3.98
CA PHE A 91 8.50 4.94 3.47
C PHE A 91 9.31 6.18 3.89
N CYS A 92 10.53 5.98 4.40
CA CYS A 92 11.45 7.03 4.81
C CYS A 92 12.81 6.85 4.13
N GLN A 93 13.44 7.96 3.71
CA GLN A 93 14.62 8.00 2.83
C GLN A 93 15.89 7.23 3.28
N ARG A 94 16.00 6.72 4.52
CA ARG A 94 17.26 6.14 5.05
C ARG A 94 17.21 4.67 5.46
N ALA A 95 16.03 4.12 5.62
CA ALA A 95 15.81 2.71 5.82
C ALA A 95 14.33 2.50 5.55
N THR A 96 13.96 1.38 4.94
CA THR A 96 12.59 0.89 4.87
C THR A 96 12.10 0.64 6.30
N GLN A 97 11.84 1.70 7.05
CA GLN A 97 11.30 1.63 8.40
C GLN A 97 9.80 1.52 8.21
N ILE A 98 9.39 0.30 7.88
CA ILE A 98 7.99 -0.06 7.72
C ILE A 98 7.40 -0.03 9.13
N LEU A 99 6.93 1.16 9.51
CA LEU A 99 6.47 1.45 10.86
C LEU A 99 5.07 0.89 11.09
N LEU A 100 4.90 -0.44 10.97
CA LEU A 100 3.60 -1.11 11.01
C LEU A 100 2.96 -1.06 12.40
N HIS A 101 2.21 0.01 12.68
CA HIS A 101 1.60 0.30 13.98
C HIS A 101 0.51 -0.71 14.38
N ARG A 102 -0.10 -1.41 13.40
CA ARG A 102 -1.17 -2.38 13.67
C ARG A 102 -1.03 -3.66 12.84
N ARG A 103 -1.31 -4.79 13.47
CA ARG A 103 -1.77 -5.99 12.76
C ARG A 103 -3.27 -5.82 12.52
N PRO A 104 -3.79 -6.10 11.32
CA PRO A 104 -5.23 -6.36 11.17
C PRO A 104 -5.62 -7.42 12.21
N ALA A 105 -6.80 -7.30 12.82
CA ALA A 105 -7.25 -8.24 13.85
C ALA A 105 -7.03 -9.69 13.37
N ASP A 106 -6.38 -10.50 14.22
CA ASP A 106 -6.01 -11.88 13.90
C ASP A 106 -7.24 -12.61 13.32
N ARG A 107 -7.07 -13.19 12.12
CA ARG A 107 -8.01 -14.15 11.54
C ARG A 107 -7.61 -15.56 11.94
#